data_AF-A0A1V5ZLF1-F1
#
_entry.id   AF-A0A1V5ZLF1-F1
#
_cell.length_a   1.000
_cell.length_b   1.000
_cell.length_c   1.000
_cell.angle_alpha   90.00
_cell.angle_beta   90.00
_cell.angle_gamma   90.00
#
_symmetry.space_group_name_H-M   'P 1'
#
loop_
_entity.id
_entity.type
_entity.pdbx_description
1 polymer ?
#
loop_
_entity_poly.entity_id
_entity_poly.type
_entity_poly.pdbx_seq_one_letter_code
_entity_poly.pdbx_strand_id
1 'polypeptide(L)' 'MGNLLKPALARGQIRVIGATTINEYRQYIEKDAALERRFQPVLVDEPSKDDALAILR' A
#
# COMPACT_ATOMS: atom_id res chain seq x y z
N MET A 1 -8.98 -3.51 15.29
CA MET A 1 -8.67 -4.59 14.31
C MET A 1 -7.19 -4.69 13.90
N GLY A 2 -6.34 -3.66 14.04
CA GLY A 2 -4.96 -3.68 13.52
C GLY A 2 -3.93 -4.56 14.25
N ASN A 3 -4.19 -5.00 15.49
CA ASN A 3 -3.22 -5.78 16.27
C ASN A 3 -3.14 -7.26 15.89
N LEU A 4 -4.10 -7.81 15.16
CA LEU A 4 -4.11 -9.24 14.81
C LEU A 4 -3.19 -9.56 13.62
N LEU A 5 -3.07 -8.64 12.66
CA LEU A 5 -2.33 -8.85 11.40
C LEU A 5 -0.85 -8.48 11.51
N LYS A 6 -0.49 -7.54 12.39
CA LYS A 6 0.90 -7.10 12.61
C LYS A 6 1.85 -8.28 12.92
N PRO A 7 1.51 -9.23 13.82
CA PRO A 7 2.40 -10.37 14.10
C PRO A 7 2.60 -11.29 12.88
N ALA A 8 1.55 -11.53 12.09
CA ALA A 8 1.63 -12.40 10.91
C ALA A 8 2.47 -11.76 9.79
N LEU A 9 2.32 -10.44 9.59
CA LEU A 9 3.15 -9.65 8.67
C LEU A 9 4.61 -9.61 9.13
N ALA A 10 4.86 -9.36 10.42
CA ALA A 10 6.21 -9.30 10.97
C ALA A 10 6.98 -10.61 10.83
N ARG A 11 6.28 -11.76 10.93
CA ARG A 11 6.84 -13.10 10.73
C ARG A 11 6.91 -13.55 9.26
N GLY A 12 6.39 -12.75 8.32
CA GLY A 12 6.37 -13.11 6.90
C GLY A 12 5.47 -14.30 6.55
N GLN A 13 4.49 -14.62 7.40
CA GLN A 13 3.58 -15.76 7.22
C GLN A 13 2.50 -15.49 6.16
N ILE A 14 2.29 -14.22 5.83
CA ILE A 14 1.33 -13.77 4.83
C ILE A 14 1.98 -12.75 3.91
N ARG A 15 1.57 -12.76 2.63
CA ARG A 15 1.92 -11.74 1.65
C ARG A 15 0.66 -10.97 1.32
N VAL A 16 0.74 -9.65 1.34
CA VAL A 16 -0.40 -8.77 1.11
C VAL A 16 0.01 -7.61 0.21
N ILE A 17 -0.95 -7.04 -0.49
CA ILE A 17 -0.82 -5.76 -1.17
C ILE A 17 -1.81 -4.81 -0.49
N GLY A 18 -1.31 -3.67 -0.02
CA GLY A 18 -2.14 -2.60 0.53
C GLY A 18 -2.43 -1.54 -0.53
N ALA A 19 -3.59 -0.90 -0.45
CA ALA A 19 -3.96 0.24 -1.27
C ALA A 19 -4.41 1.38 -0.34
N THR A 20 -3.76 2.53 -0.45
CA THR A 20 -4.01 3.70 0.39
C THR A 20 -3.82 4.97 -0.42
N THR A 21 -4.42 6.07 0.02
CA THR A 21 -3.98 7.39 -0.43
C THR A 21 -2.58 7.72 0.11
N ILE A 22 -1.90 8.68 -0.51
CA ILE A 22 -0.58 9.17 -0.03
C ILE A 22 -0.69 9.68 1.43
N ASN A 23 -1.80 10.34 1.77
CA ASN A 23 -2.00 10.91 3.11
C ASN A 23 -2.18 9.81 4.17
N GLU A 24 -2.96 8.77 3.88
CA GLU A 24 -3.13 7.64 4.79
C GLU A 24 -1.84 6.85 4.97
N TYR A 25 -1.07 6.65 3.89
CA TYR A 25 0.25 6.00 3.98
C TYR A 25 1.16 6.74 4.97
N ARG A 26 1.30 8.07 4.79
CA ARG A 26 2.08 8.93 5.69
C ARG A 26 1.58 8.92 7.12
N GLN A 27 0.27 8.92 7.31
CA GLN A 27 -0.33 9.00 8.63
C GLN A 27 -0.22 7.68 9.42
N TYR A 28 -0.38 6.53 8.76
CA TYR A 28 -0.60 5.25 9.43
C TYR A 28 0.49 4.21 9.19
N ILE A 29 1.23 4.28 8.07
CA ILE A 29 2.24 3.28 7.70
C ILE A 29 3.64 3.81 7.96
N GLU A 30 3.97 4.99 7.44
CA GLU A 30 5.29 5.60 7.54
C GLU A 30 5.69 5.91 9.00
N LYS A 31 4.71 6.23 9.85
CA LYS A 31 4.94 6.46 11.29
C LYS A 31 5.18 5.18 12.10
N ASP A 32 4.92 4.00 11.54
CA ASP A 32 5.13 2.72 12.20
C ASP A 32 6.35 2.01 11.59
N ALA A 33 7.48 2.10 12.27
CA ALA A 33 8.76 1.54 11.81
C ALA A 33 8.74 0.03 11.52
N ALA A 34 7.79 -0.74 12.06
CA ALA A 34 7.65 -2.16 11.73
C ALA A 34 6.92 -2.36 10.40
N LEU A 35 5.95 -1.51 10.09
CA LEU A 35 5.21 -1.55 8.82
C LEU A 35 6.03 -0.93 7.68
N GLU A 36 6.69 0.21 7.92
CA GLU A 36 7.55 0.90 6.94
C GLU A 36 8.63 -0.02 6.35
N ARG A 37 9.24 -0.87 7.18
CA ARG A 37 10.27 -1.85 6.71
C ARG A 37 9.70 -3.04 5.95
N ARG A 38 8.38 -3.25 5.99
CA ARG A 38 7.69 -4.41 5.38
C ARG A 38 6.90 -4.06 4.14
N PHE A 39 6.46 -2.80 4.02
CA PHE A 39 5.79 -2.30 2.83
C PHE A 39 6.78 -1.49 1.99
N GLN A 40 6.86 -1.84 0.71
CA GLN A 40 7.52 -1.01 -0.29
C GLN A 40 6.44 -0.21 -1.02
N PRO A 41 6.46 1.13 -0.98
CA PRO A 41 5.47 1.93 -1.67
C PRO A 41 5.68 1.84 -3.19
N VAL A 42 4.58 1.61 -3.90
CA VAL A 42 4.50 1.73 -5.36
C VAL A 42 3.53 2.86 -5.63
N LEU A 43 4.03 3.98 -6.15
CA LEU A 43 3.19 5.11 -6.54
C LEU A 43 2.45 4.76 -7.83
N VAL A 44 1.15 5.01 -7.84
CA VAL A 44 0.28 4.79 -8.98
C VAL A 44 -0.31 6.14 -9.36
N ASP A 45 0.12 6.65 -10.50
CA ASP A 45 -0.40 7.89 -11.05
C ASP A 45 -1.67 7.62 -11.86
N GLU A 46 -2.45 8.68 -12.07
CA GLU A 46 -3.62 8.61 -12.95
C GLU A 46 -3.19 8.28 -14.39
N PRO A 47 -3.99 7.50 -15.13
CA PRO A 47 -3.70 7.24 -16.54
C PRO A 47 -3.73 8.56 -17.32
N SER A 48 -2.89 8.66 -18.36
CA SER A 48 -3.02 9.77 -19.31
C SER A 48 -4.39 9.70 -20.01
N LYS A 49 -4.82 10.81 -20.63
CA LYS A 49 -6.08 10.82 -21.38
C LYS A 49 -6.12 9.73 -22.46
N ASP A 50 -4.99 9.50 -23.16
CA ASP A 50 -4.89 8.50 -24.21
C ASP A 50 -4.90 7.08 -23.63
N ASP A 51 -4.23 6.85 -22.51
CA ASP A 51 -4.26 5.56 -21.80
C ASP A 51 -5.66 5.26 -21.25
N ALA A 52 -6.34 6.25 -20.67
CA ALA A 52 -7.70 6.11 -20.16
C ALA A 52 -8.67 5.75 -21.30
N LEU A 53 -8.54 6.39 -22.46
CA LEU A 53 -9.32 6.04 -23.65
C LEU A 53 -9.00 4.63 -24.16
N ALA A 54 -7.75 4.16 -24.03
CA ALA A 54 -7.37 2.80 -24.41
C ALA A 54 -7.92 1.75 -23.43
N ILE A 55 -7.90 2.01 -22.12
CA ILE A 55 -8.44 1.12 -21.08
C ILE A 55 -9.95 0.93 -21.22
N LEU A 56 -10.67 1.94 -21.69
CA LEU A 56 -12.13 1.90 -21.87
C LEU A 56 -12.59 1.21 -23.17
N ARG A 57 -11.67 0.86 -24.08
CA ARG A 57 -11.96 0.17 -25.34
C ARG A 57 -11.80 -1.34 -25.21
#